data_AF-A0A3Q0IVY1-F1
#
_entry.id   AF-A0A3Q0IVY1-F1
#
_cell.length_a   1.000
_cell.length_b   1.000
_cell.length_c   1.000
_cell.angle_alpha   90.00
_cell.angle_beta   90.00
_cell.angle_gamma   90.00
#
_symmetry.space_group_name_H-M   'P 1'
#
loop_
_entity.id
_entity.type
_entity.pdbx_description
1 polymer ?
#
loop_
_entity_poly.entity_id
_entity_poly.type
_entity_poly.pdbx_seq_one_letter_code
_entity_poly.pdbx_strand_id
1 'polypeptide(L)' 'MMGRAGRPQFDDSGVAVVMVHDAKKNYYKKFLYEPFPVESSLLPVLPDHFNAEIVAITGSSY' A
#
# COMPACT_ATOMS: atom_id res chain seq x y z
N MET A 1 5.96 -7.48 8.17
CA MET A 1 5.01 -6.47 8.68
C MET A 1 4.08 -7.11 9.71
N MET A 2 3.25 -6.32 10.39
CA MET A 2 2.40 -6.77 11.50
C MET A 2 1.48 -7.96 11.17
N GLY A 3 1.10 -8.15 9.92
CA GLY A 3 0.30 -9.31 9.48
C GLY A 3 1.03 -10.65 9.61
N ARG A 4 2.30 -10.66 10.02
CA ARG A 4 3.07 -11.86 10.38
C ARG A 4 3.24 -12.04 11.89
N ALA A 5 2.67 -11.15 12.72
CA ALA A 5 2.73 -11.29 14.16
C ALA A 5 1.71 -12.33 14.62
N GLY A 6 2.21 -13.43 15.18
CA GLY A 6 1.42 -14.61 15.54
C GLY A 6 1.37 -15.63 14.41
N ARG A 7 1.44 -16.92 14.78
CA ARG A 7 1.28 -18.03 13.85
C ARG A 7 -0.15 -18.56 13.95
N PRO A 8 -0.94 -18.45 12.87
CA PRO A 8 -2.26 -19.08 12.84
C PRO A 8 -2.14 -20.55 13.23
N GLN A 9 -2.99 -21.03 14.15
CA GLN A 9 -3.03 -22.40 14.70
C GLN A 9 -2.05 -22.75 15.84
N PHE A 10 -1.06 -21.91 16.14
CA PHE A 10 -0.06 -22.23 17.18
C PHE A 10 -0.05 -21.24 18.35
N ASP A 11 -0.33 -19.97 18.09
CA ASP A 11 -0.25 -18.91 19.10
C ASP A 11 -1.65 -18.34 19.37
N ASP A 12 -2.01 -18.16 20.65
CA ASP A 12 -3.30 -17.55 21.06
C ASP A 12 -3.35 -16.04 20.80
N SER A 13 -2.19 -15.41 20.63
CA SER A 13 -2.07 -13.98 20.31
C SER A 13 -0.77 -13.67 19.58
N GLY A 14 -0.77 -12.56 18.84
CA GLY A 14 0.41 -12.01 18.17
C GLY A 14 0.65 -10.57 18.60
N VAL A 15 1.90 -10.21 18.88
CA VAL A 15 2.29 -8.85 19.25
C VAL A 15 3.24 -8.27 18.21
N ALA A 16 2.91 -7.08 17.70
CA ALA A 16 3.78 -6.30 16.82
C ALA A 16 4.10 -4.95 17.48
N VAL A 17 5.38 -4.60 17.53
CA VAL A 17 5.84 -3.29 18.04
C VAL A 17 6.28 -2.44 16.86
N VAL A 18 5.65 -1.27 16.71
CA VAL A 18 5.99 -0.30 15.67
C VAL A 18 6.81 0.82 16.31
N MET A 19 8.11 0.85 16.00
CA MET A 19 9.00 1.94 16.43
C MET A 19 8.88 3.11 15.47
N VAL A 20 8.44 4.27 15.96
CA VAL A 20 8.24 5.48 15.14
C VAL A 20 8.69 6.72 15.90
N HIS A 21 9.02 7.77 15.15
CA HIS A 21 9.21 9.10 15.74
C HIS A 21 7.89 9.64 16.29
N ASP A 22 7.93 10.35 17.42
CA ASP A 22 6.72 10.75 18.16
C ASP A 22 5.71 11.53 17.29
N ALA A 23 6.20 12.44 16.44
CA ALA A 23 5.39 13.19 15.49
C ALA A 23 4.55 12.33 14.52
N LYS A 24 4.97 11.09 14.24
CA LYS A 24 4.25 10.15 13.36
C LYS A 24 3.40 9.13 14.12
N LYS A 25 3.45 9.11 15.45
CA LYS A 25 2.73 8.14 16.29
C LYS A 25 1.22 8.13 16.02
N ASN A 26 0.60 9.31 15.97
CA ASN A 26 -0.82 9.43 15.71
C ASN A 26 -1.20 9.03 14.27
N TYR A 27 -0.33 9.32 13.30
CA TYR A 27 -0.52 8.90 11.90
C TYR A 27 -0.58 7.37 11.79
N TYR A 28 0.41 6.67 12.34
CA TYR A 28 0.42 5.21 12.32
C TYR A 28 -0.70 4.61 13.17
N LYS A 29 -1.06 5.22 14.31
CA LYS A 29 -2.22 4.75 15.09
C LYS A 29 -3.51 4.78 14.27
N LYS A 30 -3.78 5.88 13.57
CA LYS A 30 -4.95 5.97 12.66
C LYS A 30 -4.86 4.95 11.54
N PHE A 31 -3.71 4.88 10.85
CA PHE A 31 -3.50 3.94 9.74
C PHE A 31 -3.73 2.47 10.13
N LEU A 32 -3.47 2.10 11.38
CA LEU A 32 -3.58 0.71 11.86
C LEU A 32 -4.98 0.33 12.34
N TYR A 33 -5.76 1.27 12.83
CA TYR A 33 -7.03 1.00 13.51
C TYR A 33 -8.25 1.62 12.81
N GLU A 34 -8.04 2.57 11.91
CA GLU A 34 -9.08 3.19 11.09
C GLU A 34 -8.84 2.82 9.62
N PRO A 35 -9.89 2.51 8.85
CA PRO A 35 -9.76 2.33 7.42
C PRO A 35 -9.26 3.64 6.78
N PHE A 36 -8.15 3.55 6.05
CA PHE A 36 -7.58 4.71 5.38
C PHE A 36 -8.27 4.92 4.02
N PRO A 37 -8.68 6.15 3.68
CA PRO A 37 -9.24 6.44 2.35
C PRO A 37 -8.16 6.25 1.29
N VAL A 38 -8.41 5.37 0.33
CA VAL A 38 -7.51 5.13 -0.80
C VAL A 38 -7.86 6.11 -1.90
N GLU A 39 -6.88 6.93 -2.30
CA GLU A 39 -7.05 7.95 -3.33
C GLU A 39 -6.27 7.62 -4.60
N SER A 40 -6.80 8.04 -5.74
CA SER A 40 -6.14 7.83 -7.03
C SER A 40 -4.84 8.63 -7.12
N SER A 41 -3.74 7.92 -7.39
CA SER A 41 -2.44 8.53 -7.71
C SER A 41 -2.13 8.46 -9.21
N LEU A 42 -3.15 8.30 -10.07
CA LEU A 42 -2.96 8.15 -11.51
C LEU A 42 -2.56 9.46 -12.19
N LEU A 43 -3.10 10.61 -11.75
CA LEU A 43 -2.93 11.88 -12.45
C LEU A 43 -1.45 12.27 -12.70
N PRO A 44 -0.52 12.13 -11.74
CA PRO A 44 0.89 12.45 -11.95
C PRO A 44 1.61 11.55 -12.96
N VAL A 45 1.12 10.32 -13.16
CA VAL A 45 1.74 9.28 -14.02
C VAL A 45 0.91 8.98 -15.27
N LEU A 46 -0.19 9.72 -15.47
CA LEU A 46 -1.13 9.49 -16.56
C LEU A 46 -0.47 9.55 -17.96
N PRO A 47 0.43 10.51 -18.26
CA PRO A 47 1.08 10.56 -19.58
C PRO A 47 1.87 9.30 -19.91
N ASP A 48 2.55 8.71 -18.93
CA ASP A 48 3.35 7.50 -19.11
C ASP A 48 2.47 6.29 -19.40
N HIS A 49 1.38 6.14 -18.62
CA HIS A 49 0.40 5.07 -18.86
C HIS A 49 -0.28 5.22 -20.21
N PHE A 50 -0.63 6.44 -20.61
CA PHE A 50 -1.26 6.70 -21.90
C PHE A 50 -0.30 6.40 -23.07
N ASN A 51 0.96 6.82 -22.96
CA ASN A 51 1.98 6.53 -23.97
C ASN A 51 2.27 5.03 -24.08
N ALA A 52 2.32 4.32 -22.95
CA ALA A 52 2.50 2.86 -22.94
C ALA A 52 1.41 2.13 -23.72
N GLU A 53 0.15 2.54 -23.56
CA GLU A 53 -0.98 1.96 -24.31
C GLU A 53 -0.90 2.25 -25.82
N ILE A 54 -0.53 3.48 -26.22
CA ILE A 54 -0.34 3.81 -27.64
C ILE A 54 0.72 2.91 -28.27
N VAL A 55 1.86 2.74 -27.60
CA VAL A 55 2.96 1.89 -28.09
C VAL A 55 2.54 0.42 -28.13
N ALA A 56 1.84 -0.08 -27.11
CA ALA A 56 1.36 -1.45 -27.06
C ALA A 56 0.40 -1.78 -28.23
N ILE A 57 -0.56 -0.89 -28.50
CA ILE A 57 -1.50 -1.03 -29.61
C ILE A 57 -0.77 -0.96 -30.96
N THR A 58 0.11 0.01 -31.11
CA THR A 58 0.85 0.21 -32.37
C THR A 58 1.80 -0.96 -32.63
N GLY A 59 2.47 -1.47 -31.61
CA GLY A 59 3.39 -2.62 -31.70
C GLY A 59 2.68 -3.96 -31.93
N SER A 60 1.42 -4.11 -31.49
CA SER A 60 0.60 -5.30 -31.75
C SER A 60 -0.05 -5.31 -33.13
N SER A 61 -0.02 -4.19 -33.86
CA SER A 61 -0.64 -4.06 -35.18
C SER A 61 0.32 -4.41 -36.34
N TYR A 62 1.53 -4.91 -36.03
CA TYR A 62 2.52 -5.43 -36.97
C TYR A 62 2.74 -6.92 -36.78
#